data_AF-A0A925H6S6-F1
#
_entry.id   AF-A0A925H6S6-F1
#
_cell.length_a   1.000
_cell.length_b   1.000
_cell.length_c   1.000
_cell.angle_alpha   90.00
_cell.angle_beta   90.00
_cell.angle_gamma   90.00
#
_symmetry.space_group_name_H-M   'P 1'
#
loop_
_entity.id
_entity.type
_entity.pdbx_description
1 polymer ?
#
loop_
_entity_poly.entity_id
_entity_poly.type
_entity_poly.pdbx_seq_one_letter_code
_entity_poly.pdbx_strand_id
1 'polypeptide(L)'
;MSASVAQAQLIISEFRVRGPNGANDEFIELYNNSGADHTVAGGGTGYGVAASNGVARCVVPNGTVIPNRGHYLCTNSVGYSLASYPAGNGTTAT
;
A
#
# COMPACT_ATOMS: atom_id res chain seq x y z
N MET A 1 -11.18 10.01 27.30
CA MET A 1 -10.81 10.67 26.03
C MET A 1 -11.15 9.70 24.91
N SER A 2 -12.30 9.89 24.25
CA SER A 2 -12.66 9.12 23.06
C SER A 2 -11.76 9.60 21.92
N ALA A 3 -10.78 8.79 21.53
CA ALA A 3 -10.06 9.02 20.29
C ALA A 3 -11.10 8.97 19.17
N SER A 4 -11.25 10.07 18.42
CA SER A 4 -11.83 9.98 17.08
C SER A 4 -10.99 8.92 16.36
N VAL A 5 -11.56 7.78 16.04
CA VAL A 5 -10.96 6.91 15.03
C VAL A 5 -10.79 7.80 13.82
N ALA A 6 -9.56 8.20 13.50
CA ALA A 6 -9.25 8.90 12.26
C ALA A 6 -9.76 7.97 11.17
N GLN A 7 -10.97 8.24 10.71
CA GLN A 7 -11.74 7.38 9.83
C GLN A 7 -10.83 7.07 8.65
N ALA A 8 -10.47 5.79 8.48
CA ALA A 8 -9.39 5.32 7.61
C ALA A 8 -9.14 6.26 6.41
N GLN A 9 -8.15 7.15 6.55
CA GLN A 9 -7.72 8.07 5.50
C GLN A 9 -6.66 7.44 4.59
N LEU A 10 -6.44 6.14 4.74
CA LEU A 10 -5.72 5.35 3.76
C LEU A 10 -6.61 5.17 2.53
N ILE A 11 -6.16 5.74 1.42
CA ILE A 11 -6.81 5.62 0.12
C ILE A 11 -5.90 4.85 -0.83
N ILE A 12 -6.48 4.16 -1.81
CA ILE A 12 -5.72 3.74 -2.99
C ILE A 12 -5.60 4.97 -3.89
N SER A 13 -4.43 5.58 -3.94
CA SER A 13 -4.16 6.78 -4.76
C SER A 13 -3.86 6.43 -6.21
N GLU A 14 -3.25 5.28 -6.46
CA GLU A 14 -2.96 4.78 -7.80
C GLU A 14 -3.11 3.25 -7.86
N PHE A 15 -3.64 2.77 -8.97
CA PHE A 15 -3.64 1.36 -9.31
C PHE A 15 -3.21 1.19 -10.76
N ARG A 16 -2.06 0.53 -10.95
CA ARG A 16 -1.44 0.33 -12.26
C ARG A 16 -1.33 -1.17 -12.55
N VAL A 17 -1.88 -1.57 -13.70
CA VAL A 17 -1.97 -2.98 -14.12
C VAL A 17 -0.96 -3.38 -15.22
N ARG A 18 -0.03 -2.49 -15.57
CA ARG A 18 1.06 -2.72 -16.54
C ARG A 18 1.98 -1.52 -16.61
N GLY A 19 3.22 -1.69 -17.05
CA GLY A 19 4.18 -0.60 -17.20
C GLY A 19 5.24 -0.85 -18.26
N PRO A 20 6.29 -0.01 -18.32
CA PRO A 20 7.38 -0.14 -19.29
C PRO A 20 8.02 -1.52 -19.32
N ASN A 21 8.03 -2.24 -18.19
CA ASN A 21 8.55 -3.61 -18.10
C ASN A 21 7.49 -4.70 -18.38
N GLY A 22 6.36 -4.34 -19.00
CA GLY A 22 5.36 -5.26 -19.52
C GLY A 22 4.16 -5.50 -18.59
N ALA A 23 3.51 -6.66 -18.78
CA ALA A 23 2.24 -6.98 -18.13
C ALA A 23 2.34 -7.18 -16.61
N ASN A 24 3.53 -7.58 -16.11
CA ASN A 24 3.76 -7.77 -14.67
C ASN A 24 4.23 -6.49 -13.98
N ASP A 25 4.40 -5.38 -14.70
CA ASP A 25 4.86 -4.11 -14.13
C ASP A 25 3.67 -3.36 -13.52
N GLU A 26 3.23 -3.92 -12.39
CA GLU A 26 2.00 -3.57 -11.68
C GLU A 26 2.33 -3.04 -10.29
N PHE A 27 1.53 -2.08 -9.83
CA PHE A 27 1.56 -1.68 -8.42
C PHE A 27 0.21 -1.15 -7.94
N ILE A 28 0.05 -1.19 -6.62
CA ILE A 28 -0.99 -0.49 -5.88
C ILE A 28 -0.29 0.52 -4.97
N GLU A 29 -0.69 1.78 -5.05
CA GLU A 29 -0.23 2.82 -4.13
C GLU A 29 -1.31 3.11 -3.09
N LEU A 30 -0.91 3.03 -1.82
CA LEU A 30 -1.69 3.48 -0.68
C LEU A 30 -1.16 4.83 -0.21
N TYR A 31 -2.03 5.80 -0.03
CA TYR A 31 -1.69 7.12 0.47
C TYR A 31 -2.38 7.39 1.81
N ASN A 32 -1.60 7.84 2.79
CA ASN A 32 -2.12 8.34 4.05
C ASN A 32 -2.54 9.81 3.89
N ASN A 33 -3.82 10.02 3.59
CA ASN A 33 -4.41 11.36 3.44
C ASN A 33 -4.72 12.04 4.79
N SER A 34 -4.24 11.49 5.90
CA SER A 34 -4.48 12.07 7.21
C SER A 34 -3.58 13.26 7.54
N GLY A 35 -3.66 13.72 8.79
CA GLY A 35 -2.78 14.73 9.36
C GLY A 35 -1.73 14.15 10.31
N ALA A 36 -1.55 12.83 10.36
CA ALA A 36 -0.67 12.15 11.30
C ALA A 36 -0.08 10.86 10.70
N ASP A 37 0.96 10.30 11.33
CA ASP A 37 1.49 9.00 10.94
C ASP A 37 0.44 7.90 11.19
N HIS A 38 0.33 6.97 10.24
CA HIS A 38 -0.56 5.82 10.35
C HIS A 38 0.26 4.56 10.58
N THR A 39 0.14 3.96 11.77
CA THR A 39 0.70 2.64 12.05
C THR A 39 -0.31 1.56 11.70
N VAL A 40 0.10 0.61 10.87
CA VAL A 40 -0.72 -0.55 10.52
C VAL A 40 -0.86 -1.47 11.73
N ALA A 41 -2.10 -1.62 12.17
CA ALA A 41 -2.51 -2.50 13.26
C ALA A 41 -3.84 -3.17 12.88
N GLY A 42 -3.76 -4.19 12.01
CA GLY A 42 -4.89 -5.01 11.57
C GLY A 42 -4.99 -6.33 12.34
N GLY A 43 -6.11 -7.03 12.17
CA GLY A 43 -6.22 -8.43 12.59
C GLY A 43 -5.35 -9.35 11.73
N GLY A 44 -4.80 -10.42 12.31
CA GLY A 44 -3.89 -11.32 11.60
C GLY A 44 -2.51 -10.70 11.35
N THR A 45 -2.05 -10.70 10.11
CA THR A 45 -0.70 -10.25 9.72
C THR A 45 -0.60 -8.79 9.28
N GLY A 46 -1.72 -8.09 9.07
CA GLY A 46 -1.70 -6.73 8.54
C GLY A 46 -2.98 -6.29 7.84
N TYR A 47 -2.87 -5.25 7.01
CA TYR A 47 -3.94 -4.85 6.09
C TYR A 47 -3.80 -5.56 4.76
N GLY A 48 -4.83 -6.29 4.34
CA GLY A 48 -4.89 -6.89 3.01
C GLY A 48 -5.52 -5.94 1.99
N VAL A 49 -4.85 -5.74 0.85
CA VAL A 49 -5.51 -5.22 -0.35
C VAL A 49 -5.93 -6.44 -1.18
N ALA A 50 -7.23 -6.67 -1.29
CA ALA A 50 -7.78 -7.84 -1.99
C ALA A 50 -8.54 -7.44 -3.24
N ALA A 51 -8.48 -8.29 -4.27
CA ALA A 51 -9.38 -8.19 -5.41
C ALA A 51 -10.79 -8.69 -5.04
N SER A 52 -11.78 -8.42 -5.89
CA SER A 52 -13.18 -8.81 -5.66
C SER A 52 -13.39 -10.33 -5.55
N ASN A 53 -12.45 -11.13 -6.03
CA ASN A 53 -12.43 -12.59 -5.86
C ASN A 53 -11.92 -13.05 -4.48
N GLY A 54 -11.64 -12.13 -3.56
CA GLY A 54 -11.18 -12.41 -2.20
C GLY A 54 -9.68 -12.72 -2.07
N VAL A 55 -8.93 -12.72 -3.18
CA VAL A 55 -7.49 -12.99 -3.16
C VAL A 55 -6.72 -11.72 -2.85
N ALA A 56 -5.85 -11.78 -1.82
CA ALA A 56 -4.94 -10.69 -1.49
C ALA A 56 -3.94 -10.46 -2.61
N ARG A 57 -3.74 -9.20 -2.99
CA ARG A 57 -2.70 -8.71 -3.91
C ARG A 57 -1.51 -8.14 -3.16
N CYS A 58 -1.74 -7.73 -1.91
CA CYS A 58 -0.75 -7.14 -1.05
C CYS A 58 -1.17 -7.32 0.40
N VAL A 59 -0.19 -7.51 1.27
CA VAL A 59 -0.38 -7.40 2.72
C VAL A 59 0.59 -6.34 3.22
N VAL A 60 0.05 -5.25 3.77
CA VAL A 60 0.86 -4.26 4.50
C VAL A 60 1.08 -4.81 5.91
N PRO A 61 2.32 -5.18 6.32
CA PRO A 61 2.54 -5.87 7.58
C PRO A 61 2.19 -4.99 8.79
N ASN A 62 1.70 -5.62 9.85
CA ASN A 62 1.55 -4.98 11.17
C ASN A 62 2.87 -4.34 11.62
N GLY A 63 2.80 -3.14 12.19
CA GLY A 63 3.96 -2.33 12.60
C GLY A 63 4.55 -1.46 11.49
N THR A 64 4.10 -1.60 10.24
CA THR A 64 4.43 -0.64 9.17
C THR A 64 3.91 0.74 9.55
N VAL A 65 4.78 1.75 9.49
CA VAL A 65 4.38 3.17 9.60
C VAL A 65 4.28 3.75 8.20
N ILE A 66 3.10 4.26 7.86
CA ILE A 66 2.86 5.09 6.67
C ILE A 66 2.82 6.54 7.18
N PRO A 67 3.88 7.33 6.96
CA PRO A 67 3.97 8.68 7.51
C PRO A 67 2.79 9.56 7.14
N ASN A 68 2.58 10.66 7.88
CA ASN A 68 1.64 11.70 7.48
C ASN A 68 1.94 12.14 6.04
N ARG A 69 0.92 12.14 5.16
CA ARG A 69 1.08 12.41 3.72
C ARG A 69 2.06 11.47 3.00
N GLY A 70 2.38 10.34 3.62
CA GLY A 70 3.26 9.32 3.09
C GLY A 70 2.52 8.35 2.19
N HIS A 71 3.32 7.67 1.36
CA HIS A 71 2.85 6.67 0.40
C HIS A 71 3.43 5.31 0.76
N TYR A 72 2.70 4.25 0.43
CA TYR A 72 3.15 2.87 0.52
C TYR A 72 2.88 2.16 -0.80
N LEU A 73 3.89 1.50 -1.35
CA LEU A 73 3.78 0.80 -2.62
C LEU A 73 3.78 -0.72 -2.41
N CYS A 74 2.74 -1.34 -2.95
CA CYS A 74 2.69 -2.78 -3.18
C CYS A 74 3.08 -3.04 -4.63
N THR A 75 4.30 -3.46 -4.88
CA THR A 75 4.83 -3.65 -6.25
C THR A 75 4.92 -5.13 -6.59
N ASN A 76 4.53 -5.56 -7.79
CA ASN A 76 4.65 -6.96 -8.18
C ASN A 76 6.14 -7.42 -8.09
N SER A 77 6.39 -8.52 -7.37
CA SER A 77 7.74 -9.08 -7.17
C SER A 77 8.47 -9.46 -8.44
N VAL A 78 7.72 -9.81 -9.47
CA VAL A 78 8.23 -10.27 -10.76
C VAL A 78 8.43 -9.09 -11.72
N GLY A 79 7.85 -7.92 -11.43
CA GLY A 79 7.93 -6.75 -12.30
C GLY A 79 7.62 -5.44 -11.58
N TYR A 80 8.61 -4.55 -11.52
CA TYR A 80 8.39 -3.14 -11.18
C TYR A 80 9.52 -2.29 -11.77
N SER A 81 9.19 -1.44 -12.74
CA SER A 81 10.22 -0.70 -13.49
C SER A 81 10.61 0.65 -12.89
N LEU A 82 9.92 1.09 -11.83
CA LEU A 82 10.09 2.44 -11.27
C LEU A 82 10.87 2.45 -9.94
N ALA A 83 11.54 1.34 -9.59
CA ALA A 83 12.33 1.24 -8.35
C ALA A 83 13.44 2.28 -8.22
N SER A 84 13.90 2.86 -9.34
CA SER A 84 14.93 3.91 -9.36
C SER A 84 14.37 5.33 -9.18
N TYR A 85 13.06 5.51 -9.21
CA TYR A 85 12.42 6.79 -8.90
C TYR A 85 12.12 6.86 -7.40
N PRO A 86 12.21 8.04 -6.76
CA PRO A 86 11.76 8.20 -5.38
C PRO A 86 10.32 7.72 -5.24
N ALA A 87 10.09 6.78 -4.34
CA ALA A 87 8.82 6.12 -4.18
C ALA A 87 8.45 6.05 -2.69
N GLY A 88 7.17 5.79 -2.39
CA GLY A 88 6.71 5.51 -1.03
C GLY A 88 7.39 4.30 -0.39
N ASN A 89 7.20 4.12 0.92
CA ASN A 89 7.76 2.98 1.65
C ASN A 89 7.20 1.67 1.06
N GLY A 90 8.04 0.78 0.50
CA GLY A 90 7.58 -0.29 -0.39
C GLY A 90 7.84 -1.70 0.14
N THR A 91 6.85 -2.59 0.02
CA THR A 91 7.08 -4.03 0.03
C THR A 91 6.63 -4.67 -1.27
N THR A 92 7.22 -5.82 -1.52
CA THR A 92 6.95 -6.63 -2.70
C THR A 92 5.62 -7.39 -2.56
N ALA A 93 4.71 -7.25 -3.51
CA ALA A 93 3.50 -8.06 -3.68
C ALA A 93 3.86 -9.44 -4.27
N THR A 94 3.37 -10.50 -3.62
CA THR A 94 3.55 -11.91 -4.01
C THR A 94 2.39 -12.43 -4.83
#